data_AF-A0A5C6BVA6-F1
#
_entry.id   AF-A0A5C6BVA6-F1
#
_cell.length_a   1.000
_cell.length_b   1.000
_cell.length_c   1.000
_cell.angle_alpha   90.00
_cell.angle_beta   90.00
_cell.angle_gamma   90.00
#
_symmetry.space_group_name_H-M   'P 1'
#
loop_
_entity.id
_entity.type
_entity.pdbx_description
1 polymer ?
#
loop_
_entity_poly.entity_id
_entity_poly.type
_entity_poly.pdbx_seq_one_letter_code
_entity_poly.pdbx_strand_id
1 'polypeptide(L)'
;MQTTPEIEATLSRLTDLCCDALQDDGEFNDEQAESLAKNLATNGWKQHSKNGPPLSTVLKNRVRTHCPEPAIHRGAAIDGVVAKVQRLYDQVSRFDDSVPREDSGEALPPRTLG
;
A
#
# COMPACT_ATOMS: atom_id res chain seq x y z
N MET A 1 -9.29 -13.26 2.22
CA MET A 1 -8.49 -12.44 1.28
C MET A 1 -7.21 -13.19 1.03
N GLN A 2 -6.90 -13.55 -0.21
CA GLN A 2 -5.66 -14.29 -0.54
C GLN A 2 -4.70 -13.29 -1.18
N THR A 3 -3.61 -12.97 -0.48
CA THR A 3 -2.53 -12.07 -0.94
C THR A 3 -1.38 -12.91 -1.49
N THR A 4 -0.58 -12.35 -2.40
CA THR A 4 0.68 -12.98 -2.79
C THR A 4 1.72 -12.82 -1.67
N PRO A 5 2.79 -13.64 -1.63
CA PRO A 5 3.86 -13.49 -0.65
C PRO A 5 4.50 -12.10 -0.65
N GLU A 6 4.61 -11.46 -1.82
CA GLU A 6 5.15 -10.11 -1.98
C GLU A 6 4.25 -9.06 -1.34
N ILE A 7 2.94 -9.16 -1.60
CA ILE A 7 1.94 -8.29 -0.96
C ILE A 7 2.00 -8.46 0.56
N GLU A 8 2.08 -9.70 1.05
CA GLU A 8 2.13 -9.98 2.48
C GLU A 8 3.40 -9.41 3.12
N ALA A 9 4.56 -9.56 2.48
CA ALA A 9 5.81 -9.00 2.95
C ALA A 9 5.77 -7.47 3.01
N THR A 10 5.22 -6.81 2.00
CA THR A 10 5.06 -5.35 1.98
C THR A 10 4.09 -4.89 3.08
N LEU A 11 3.01 -5.62 3.31
CA LEU A 11 2.07 -5.31 4.40
C LEU A 11 2.68 -5.52 5.79
N SER A 12 3.53 -6.53 5.97
CA SER A 12 4.29 -6.73 7.21
C SER A 12 5.21 -5.54 7.46
N ARG A 13 6.00 -5.13 6.46
CA ARG A 13 6.90 -3.97 6.58
C ARG A 13 6.16 -2.66 6.88
N LEU A 14 4.99 -2.45 6.27
CA LEU A 14 4.14 -1.30 6.60
C LEU A 14 3.61 -1.38 8.03
N THR A 15 3.32 -2.59 8.52
CA THR A 15 2.90 -2.81 9.91
C THR A 15 4.03 -2.46 10.86
N ASP A 16 5.25 -2.95 10.60
CA ASP A 16 6.43 -2.67 11.41
C ASP A 16 6.72 -1.17 11.49
N LEU A 17 6.70 -0.49 10.34
CA LEU A 17 6.89 0.96 10.27
C LEU A 17 5.79 1.74 11.03
N CYS A 18 4.54 1.27 10.99
CA CYS A 18 3.47 1.85 11.81
C CYS A 18 3.74 1.65 13.30
N CYS A 19 4.32 0.52 13.69
CA CYS A 19 4.61 0.21 15.08
C CYS A 19 5.79 1.00 15.62
N ASP A 20 6.84 1.14 14.83
CA ASP A 20 8.00 1.98 15.15
C ASP A 20 7.54 3.42 15.38
N ALA A 21 6.72 3.97 14.49
CA ALA A 21 6.14 5.31 14.62
C ALA A 21 5.22 5.50 15.84
N LEU A 22 4.72 4.40 16.43
CA LEU A 22 3.86 4.49 17.60
C LEU A 22 4.66 4.52 18.90
N GLN A 23 5.92 4.07 18.92
CA GLN A 23 6.79 4.09 20.11
C GLN A 23 6.97 5.51 20.67
N ASP A 24 7.34 5.66 21.95
CA ASP A 24 7.36 6.97 22.63
C ASP A 24 8.27 8.01 21.96
N ASP A 25 9.33 7.56 21.27
CA ASP A 25 10.24 8.38 20.46
C ASP A 25 10.19 8.00 18.96
N GLY A 26 9.14 7.32 18.53
CA GLY A 26 8.97 6.81 17.18
C GLY A 26 8.67 7.92 16.17
N GLU A 27 9.49 8.03 15.12
CA GLU A 27 9.20 8.89 13.98
C GLU A 27 8.64 8.05 12.82
N PHE A 28 7.55 8.55 12.21
CA PHE A 28 7.01 7.93 11.01
C PHE A 28 7.86 8.30 9.79
N ASN A 29 8.55 7.31 9.21
CA ASN A 29 9.33 7.50 7.99
C ASN A 29 8.42 7.55 6.75
N ASP A 30 8.13 8.77 6.29
CA ASP A 30 7.28 9.03 5.11
C ASP A 30 7.84 8.46 3.81
N GLU A 31 9.14 8.61 3.57
CA GLU A 31 9.79 8.16 2.33
C GLU A 31 9.69 6.63 2.19
N GLN A 32 9.96 5.91 3.29
CA GLN A 32 9.85 4.47 3.32
C GLN A 32 8.39 4.02 3.17
N ALA A 33 7.44 4.70 3.82
CA ALA A 33 6.02 4.42 3.69
C ALA A 33 5.53 4.62 2.25
N GLU A 34 5.96 5.68 1.57
CA GLU A 34 5.62 5.96 0.17
C GLU A 34 6.20 4.89 -0.77
N SER A 35 7.46 4.50 -0.58
CA SER A 35 8.09 3.43 -1.36
C SER A 35 7.35 2.10 -1.21
N LEU A 36 6.93 1.76 0.01
CA LEU A 36 6.17 0.54 0.28
C LEU A 36 4.74 0.64 -0.28
N ALA A 37 4.09 1.79 -0.18
CA ALA A 37 2.77 2.03 -0.76
C ALA A 37 2.78 1.88 -2.29
N LYS A 38 3.82 2.40 -2.96
CA LYS A 38 4.02 2.22 -4.40
C LYS A 38 4.21 0.76 -4.76
N ASN A 39 5.05 0.03 -4.01
CA ASN A 39 5.23 -1.41 -4.20
C ASN A 39 3.90 -2.16 -4.04
N LEU A 40 3.09 -1.79 -3.06
CA LEU A 40 1.77 -2.39 -2.81
C LEU A 40 0.81 -2.16 -3.99
N ALA A 41 0.82 -0.95 -4.57
CA ALA A 41 0.01 -0.60 -5.73
C ALA A 41 0.43 -1.40 -6.97
N THR A 42 1.73 -1.44 -7.27
CA THR A 42 2.29 -2.18 -8.41
C THR A 42 2.04 -3.69 -8.32
N ASN A 43 2.05 -4.26 -7.11
CA ASN A 43 1.72 -5.67 -6.90
C ASN A 43 0.22 -5.96 -6.87
N GLY A 44 -0.64 -4.98 -7.21
CA GLY A 44 -2.05 -5.21 -7.46
C GLY A 44 -2.92 -5.31 -6.20
N TRP A 45 -2.51 -4.75 -5.06
CA TRP A 45 -3.31 -4.77 -3.83
C TRP A 45 -4.77 -4.34 -4.05
N LYS A 46 -5.02 -3.32 -4.88
CA LYS A 46 -6.37 -2.85 -5.25
C LYS A 46 -7.26 -3.98 -5.78
N GLN A 47 -6.70 -4.91 -6.57
CA GLN A 47 -7.43 -6.05 -7.11
C GLN A 47 -7.69 -7.10 -6.03
N HIS A 48 -6.70 -7.36 -5.17
CA HIS A 48 -6.87 -8.26 -4.03
C HIS A 48 -7.88 -7.73 -3.01
N SER A 49 -7.96 -6.40 -2.83
CA SER A 49 -8.81 -5.70 -1.86
C SER A 49 -10.13 -5.18 -2.43
N LYS A 50 -10.49 -5.51 -3.67
CA LYS A 50 -11.67 -4.97 -4.36
C LYS A 50 -12.97 -5.13 -3.57
N ASN A 51 -13.13 -6.25 -2.88
CA ASN A 51 -14.27 -6.55 -2.00
C ASN A 51 -13.85 -6.59 -0.51
N GLY A 52 -12.64 -6.10 -0.22
CA GLY A 52 -12.02 -6.13 1.10
C GLY A 52 -12.11 -4.78 1.80
N PRO A 53 -11.72 -4.74 3.09
CA PRO A 53 -11.58 -3.49 3.81
C PRO A 53 -10.44 -2.63 3.23
N PRO A 54 -10.46 -1.30 3.46
CA PRO A 54 -9.38 -0.42 3.04
C PRO A 54 -8.05 -0.78 3.71
N LEU A 55 -6.95 -0.34 3.11
CA LEU A 55 -5.59 -0.61 3.61
C LEU A 55 -5.41 -0.15 5.06
N SER A 56 -5.95 1.02 5.42
CA SER A 56 -5.93 1.52 6.80
C SER A 56 -6.56 0.55 7.80
N THR A 57 -7.69 -0.07 7.48
CA THR A 57 -8.36 -1.04 8.34
C THR A 57 -7.54 -2.33 8.47
N VAL A 58 -6.95 -2.79 7.37
CA VAL A 58 -6.06 -3.96 7.38
C VAL A 58 -4.84 -3.70 8.27
N LEU A 59 -4.16 -2.57 8.07
CA LEU A 59 -2.99 -2.19 8.88
C LEU A 59 -3.37 -1.96 10.33
N LYS A 60 -4.50 -1.32 10.63
CA LYS A 60 -5.01 -1.14 12.00
C LYS A 60 -5.15 -2.48 12.72
N ASN A 61 -5.74 -3.47 12.07
CA ASN A 61 -5.88 -4.81 12.64
C ASN A 61 -4.51 -5.47 12.85
N ARG A 62 -3.62 -5.38 11.86
CA ARG A 62 -2.26 -5.93 11.99
C ARG A 62 -1.47 -5.28 13.12
N VAL A 63 -1.43 -3.95 13.19
CA VAL A 63 -0.72 -3.19 14.24
C VAL A 63 -1.24 -3.57 15.62
N ARG A 64 -2.57 -3.71 15.79
CA ARG A 64 -3.18 -4.15 17.06
C ARG A 64 -2.74 -5.54 17.49
N THR A 65 -2.46 -6.43 16.54
CA THR A 65 -2.01 -7.80 16.83
C THR A 65 -0.50 -7.89 16.98
N HIS A 66 0.25 -7.19 16.13
CA HIS A 66 1.70 -7.32 16.01
C HIS A 66 2.47 -6.49 17.02
N CYS A 67 1.84 -5.43 17.54
CA CYS A 67 2.48 -4.48 18.45
C CYS A 67 1.68 -4.40 19.76
N PRO A 68 1.65 -5.50 20.52
CA PRO A 68 0.84 -5.62 21.72
C PRO A 68 1.52 -4.92 22.90
N GLU A 69 1.08 -3.71 23.31
CA GLU A 69 1.24 -3.16 24.69
C GLU A 69 0.70 -1.71 24.85
N PRO A 70 0.64 -1.14 26.08
CA PRO A 70 -0.33 -1.37 27.15
C PRO A 70 -1.38 -0.25 27.24
N ALA A 71 -1.39 0.70 26.29
CA ALA A 71 -2.12 1.95 26.46
C ALA A 71 -3.53 1.88 25.86
N ILE A 72 -4.53 1.97 26.74
CA ILE A 72 -5.96 2.15 26.45
C ILE A 72 -6.23 3.34 25.48
N HIS A 73 -5.27 4.25 25.30
CA HIS A 73 -5.42 5.50 24.55
C HIS A 73 -4.70 5.58 23.18
N ARG A 74 -4.01 4.53 22.71
CA ARG A 74 -3.33 4.57 21.38
C ARG A 74 -4.26 4.49 20.17
N GLY A 75 -5.57 4.30 20.36
CA GLY A 75 -6.53 4.17 19.25
C GLY A 75 -6.45 5.33 18.25
N ALA A 76 -6.40 6.57 18.74
CA ALA A 76 -6.31 7.76 17.90
C ALA A 76 -4.94 7.88 17.20
N ALA A 77 -3.85 7.51 17.88
CA ALA A 77 -2.51 7.51 17.31
C ALA A 77 -2.40 6.47 16.17
N ILE A 78 -2.90 5.25 16.40
CA ILE A 78 -2.98 4.20 15.38
C ILE A 78 -3.78 4.71 14.19
N ASP A 79 -4.97 5.29 14.42
CA ASP A 79 -5.82 5.81 13.36
C ASP A 79 -5.12 6.91 12.55
N GLY A 80 -4.35 7.79 13.20
CA GLY A 80 -3.54 8.81 12.52
C GLY A 80 -2.46 8.20 11.62
N VAL A 81 -1.67 7.27 12.14
CA VAL A 81 -0.56 6.63 11.42
C VAL A 81 -1.07 5.80 10.24
N VAL A 82 -2.07 4.95 10.43
CA VAL A 82 -2.61 4.12 9.33
C VAL A 82 -3.37 4.94 8.30
N ALA A 83 -3.99 6.07 8.69
CA ALA A 83 -4.60 7.01 7.74
C ALA A 83 -3.54 7.70 6.88
N LYS A 84 -2.35 7.97 7.41
CA LYS A 84 -1.23 8.52 6.66
C LYS A 84 -0.77 7.56 5.56
N VAL A 85 -0.60 6.27 5.90
CA VAL A 85 -0.27 5.21 4.92
C VAL A 85 -1.37 5.09 3.85
N GLN A 86 -2.65 5.12 4.24
CA GLN A 86 -3.76 5.07 3.29
C GLN A 86 -3.71 6.24 2.29
N ARG A 87 -3.43 7.47 2.74
CA ARG A 87 -3.31 8.64 1.85
C ARG A 87 -2.18 8.47 0.84
N LEU A 88 -1.02 8.00 1.29
CA LEU A 88 0.12 7.71 0.41
C LEU A 88 -0.25 6.66 -0.64
N TYR A 89 -0.89 5.56 -0.21
CA TYR A 89 -1.38 4.52 -1.10
C TYR A 89 -2.39 5.04 -2.12
N ASP A 90 -3.38 5.84 -1.69
CA ASP A 90 -4.38 6.42 -2.57
C ASP A 90 -3.75 7.38 -3.58
N GLN A 91 -2.74 8.15 -3.17
CA GLN A 91 -2.00 9.04 -4.05
C GLN A 91 -1.28 8.25 -5.15
N VAL A 92 -0.47 7.25 -4.79
CA VAL A 92 0.31 6.47 -5.77
C VAL A 92 -0.57 5.60 -6.66
N SER A 93 -1.65 5.02 -6.12
CA SER A 93 -2.53 4.12 -6.87
C SER A 93 -3.35 4.85 -7.95
N ARG A 94 -3.66 6.14 -7.75
CA ARG A 94 -4.37 6.94 -8.77
C ARG A 94 -3.55 7.16 -10.04
N PHE A 95 -2.22 7.25 -9.90
CA PHE A 95 -1.34 7.46 -11.05
C PHE A 95 -1.09 6.17 -11.84
N ASP A 96 -1.16 5.00 -11.20
CA ASP A 96 -1.03 3.70 -11.86
C ASP A 96 -2.22 3.40 -12.80
N ASP A 97 -3.46 3.76 -12.41
CA ASP A 97 -4.64 3.66 -13.30
C ASP A 97 -4.59 4.62 -14.51
N SER A 98 -3.75 5.67 -14.46
CA SER A 98 -3.70 6.74 -15.46
C SER A 98 -2.65 6.53 -16.55
N VAL A 99 -1.88 5.44 -16.48
CA VAL A 99 -0.99 5.06 -17.59
C VAL A 99 -1.85 4.32 -18.61
N PRO A 100 -2.22 4.91 -19.77
CA PRO A 100 -2.70 4.09 -20.86
C PRO A 100 -1.57 3.11 -21.12
N ARG A 101 -1.87 1.81 -20.96
CA ARG A 101 -1.00 0.74 -21.42
C ARG A 101 -0.76 1.05 -22.89
N GLU A 102 0.38 1.67 -23.20
CA GLU A 102 0.84 1.85 -24.57
C GLU A 102 1.05 0.42 -25.05
N ASP A 103 -0.02 -0.10 -25.65
CA ASP A 103 0.04 -1.06 -26.71
C ASP A 103 0.95 -0.41 -27.76
N SER A 104 2.25 -0.69 -27.64
CA SER A 104 3.08 -0.91 -28.82
C SER A 104 2.32 -1.99 -29.60
N GLY A 105 1.37 -1.68 -30.47
CA GLY A 105 1.49 -0.60 -31.45
C GLY A 105 2.64 -0.90 -32.42
N GLU A 106 3.10 -2.16 -32.52
CA GLU A 106 3.86 -2.60 -33.67
C GLU A 106 2.90 -2.62 -34.86
N ALA A 107 3.11 -1.66 -35.73
CA ALA A 107 2.22 -1.26 -36.81
C ALA A 107 1.88 -2.42 -37.75
N LEU A 108 0.60 -2.48 -38.13
CA LEU A 108 0.14 -3.18 -39.33
C LEU A 108 1.03 -2.82 -40.53
N PRO A 109 1.37 -3.79 -41.41
CA PRO A 109 2.19 -3.53 -42.58
C PRO A 109 1.36 -2.78 -43.63
N PRO A 110 1.95 -1.81 -44.36
CA PRO A 110 1.41 -1.53 -45.67
C PRO A 110 2.48 -1.33 -46.74
N ARG A 111 2.12 -1.82 -47.95
CA ARG A 111 2.57 -1.46 -49.30
C ARG A 111 3.66 -2.34 -49.92
N THR A 112 3.60 -2.76 -51.19
CA THR A 112 2.57 -2.87 -52.25
C THR A 112 3.25 -3.67 -53.38
N LEU A 113 2.45 -4.24 -54.28
CA LEU A 113 2.83 -4.90 -55.54
C LEU A 113 4.10 -4.38 -56.25
N GLY A 114 4.88 -5.34 -56.75
CA GLY A 114 5.89 -5.21 -57.81
C GLY A 114 6.22 -6.60 -58.35
#